data_AF-A0A2Z2IWT0-F1
#
_entry.id   AF-A0A2Z2IWT0-F1
#
_cell.length_a   1.000
_cell.length_b   1.000
_cell.length_c   1.000
_cell.angle_alpha   90.00
_cell.angle_beta   90.00
_cell.angle_gamma   90.00
#
_symmetry.space_group_name_H-M   'P 1'
#
loop_
_entity.id
_entity.type
_entity.pdbx_description
1 polymer ?
#
loop_
_entity_poly.entity_id
_entity_poly.type
_entity_poly.pdbx_seq_one_letter_code
_entity_poly.pdbx_strand_id
1 'polypeptide(L)'
;MLPEDRRVGGIAASTGTVGDSYDNALAENVNGSYKNELILRRTWADVVDVENATFEWVNWWNESRLHQSLGYRTPAEVEAEFWEHHPN
;
A
#
# COMPACT_ATOMS: atom_id res chain seq x y z
N MET A 1 4.40 -2.61 34.65
CA MET A 1 3.34 -3.51 34.15
C MET A 1 2.24 -2.60 33.61
N LEU A 2 2.22 -2.36 32.29
CA LEU A 2 1.19 -1.58 31.61
C LEU A 2 0.34 -2.57 30.80
N PRO A 3 -0.99 -2.49 30.82
CA PRO A 3 -1.83 -3.42 30.08
C PRO A 3 -1.82 -3.09 28.60
N GLU A 4 -1.56 -4.13 27.82
CA GLU A 4 -1.83 -4.25 26.41
C GLU A 4 -3.34 -4.23 26.12
N ASP A 5 -3.83 -3.14 25.54
CA ASP A 5 -5.06 -3.18 24.75
C ASP A 5 -4.95 -2.25 23.54
N ARG A 6 -4.65 -2.85 22.39
CA ARG A 6 -4.82 -2.22 21.08
C ARG A 6 -5.46 -3.23 20.12
N ARG A 7 -6.71 -3.61 20.38
CA ARG A 7 -7.57 -4.18 19.35
C ARG A 7 -8.74 -3.25 19.07
N VAL A 8 -8.59 -2.42 18.04
CA VAL A 8 -9.73 -1.76 17.41
C VAL A 8 -9.96 -2.46 16.07
N GLY A 9 -11.07 -3.19 15.95
CA GLY A 9 -11.58 -3.66 14.65
C GLY A 9 -10.98 -4.92 14.03
N GLY A 10 -10.43 -5.86 14.81
CA GLY A 10 -9.98 -7.15 14.26
C GLY A 10 -8.70 -7.11 13.41
N ILE A 11 -8.13 -5.93 13.17
CA ILE A 11 -6.81 -5.77 12.58
C ILE A 11 -5.80 -5.96 13.71
N ALA A 12 -5.18 -7.13 13.77
CA ALA A 12 -3.99 -7.33 14.59
C ALA A 12 -2.88 -6.43 14.03
N ALA A 13 -2.37 -5.49 14.83
CA ALA A 13 -1.12 -4.82 14.49
C ALA A 13 -0.02 -5.88 14.51
N SER A 14 0.46 -6.33 13.35
CA SER A 14 1.63 -7.19 13.25
C SER A 14 2.87 -6.37 13.57
N THR A 15 3.20 -6.26 14.85
CA THR A 15 4.57 -5.94 15.27
C THR A 15 5.33 -7.26 15.44
N GLY A 16 5.72 -7.86 14.31
CA GLY A 16 6.97 -8.60 14.15
C GLY A 16 7.02 -10.05 14.64
N THR A 17 6.83 -11.02 13.74
CA THR A 17 7.57 -12.30 13.78
C THR A 17 8.33 -12.49 12.47
N VAL A 18 9.49 -13.15 12.49
CA VAL A 18 10.39 -13.34 11.33
C VAL A 18 9.61 -13.95 10.15
N GLY A 19 9.33 -13.11 9.15
CA GLY A 19 8.38 -13.34 8.05
C GLY A 19 7.79 -12.03 7.52
N ASP A 20 7.63 -11.02 8.39
CA ASP A 20 7.08 -9.67 8.06
C ASP A 20 8.04 -8.76 7.26
N SER A 21 9.31 -9.14 7.06
CA SER A 21 10.26 -8.27 6.36
C SER A 21 9.90 -8.09 4.88
N TYR A 22 9.23 -9.07 4.28
CA TYR A 22 8.80 -8.97 2.89
C TYR A 22 7.63 -7.98 2.75
N ASP A 23 6.63 -8.08 3.61
CA ASP A 23 5.50 -7.13 3.65
C ASP A 23 5.96 -5.73 4.05
N ASN A 24 6.90 -5.63 5.00
CA ASN A 24 7.50 -4.34 5.37
C ASN A 24 8.33 -3.76 4.21
N ALA A 25 9.13 -4.56 3.51
CA ALA A 25 9.89 -4.11 2.35
C ALA A 25 8.98 -3.66 1.19
N LEU A 26 7.86 -4.36 0.98
CA LEU A 26 6.84 -3.96 0.01
C LEU A 26 6.18 -2.64 0.41
N ALA A 27 5.73 -2.51 1.66
CA ALA A 27 5.16 -1.28 2.18
C ALA A 27 6.15 -0.11 2.14
N GLU A 28 7.43 -0.34 2.46
CA GLU A 28 8.50 0.64 2.36
C GLU A 28 8.74 1.08 0.91
N ASN A 29 8.69 0.14 -0.05
CA ASN A 29 8.82 0.47 -1.47
C ASN A 29 7.67 1.37 -1.94
N VAL A 30 6.43 0.99 -1.63
CA VAL A 30 5.22 1.77 -1.97
C VAL A 30 5.31 3.16 -1.35
N ASN A 31 5.64 3.26 -0.05
CA ASN A 31 5.79 4.53 0.65
C ASN A 31 6.92 5.41 0.07
N GLY A 32 8.02 4.79 -0.34
CA GLY A 32 9.14 5.47 -1.00
C GLY A 32 8.73 6.06 -2.34
N SER A 33 8.07 5.26 -3.19
CA SER A 33 7.53 5.72 -4.47
C SER A 33 6.49 6.83 -4.28
N TYR A 34 5.54 6.66 -3.36
CA TYR A 34 4.52 7.67 -3.07
C TYR A 34 5.15 9.02 -2.70
N LYS A 35 6.12 9.03 -1.79
CA LYS A 35 6.81 10.26 -1.37
C LYS A 35 7.57 10.90 -2.53
N ASN A 36 8.36 10.11 -3.26
CA ASN A 36 9.22 10.61 -4.33
C ASN A 36 8.45 11.08 -5.57
N GLU A 37 7.34 10.41 -5.88
CA GLU A 37 6.61 10.65 -7.11
C GLU A 37 5.49 11.67 -6.96
N LEU A 38 4.86 11.73 -5.79
CA LEU A 38 3.73 12.62 -5.54
C LEU A 38 4.11 13.75 -4.59
N ILE A 39 4.46 13.42 -3.34
CA ILE A 39 4.58 14.39 -2.25
C ILE A 39 5.69 15.41 -2.49
N LEU A 40 6.87 14.94 -2.93
CA LEU A 40 8.06 15.79 -3.09
C LEU A 40 8.10 16.57 -4.41
N ARG A 41 7.16 16.34 -5.34
CA ARG A 41 7.19 16.94 -6.69
C ARG A 41 6.43 18.25 -6.84
N ARG A 42 5.64 18.64 -5.84
CA ARG A 42 4.84 19.87 -5.87
C ARG A 42 4.65 20.45 -4.48
N THR A 43 4.31 21.73 -4.44
CA THR A 43 3.79 22.36 -3.23
C THR A 43 2.29 22.13 -3.14
N TRP A 44 1.77 22.09 -1.93
CA TRP A 44 0.38 21.76 -1.63
C TRP A 44 -0.30 22.98 -1.02
N ALA A 45 -1.54 23.26 -1.44
CA ALA A 45 -2.29 24.40 -0.91
C ALA A 45 -2.85 24.11 0.48
N ASP A 46 -3.40 22.91 0.66
CA ASP A 46 -3.99 22.42 1.91
C ASP A 46 -3.97 20.88 1.95
N VAL A 47 -4.55 20.31 3.01
CA VAL A 47 -4.63 18.85 3.18
C VAL A 47 -5.58 18.20 2.18
N VAL A 48 -6.64 18.90 1.74
CA VAL A 48 -7.63 18.35 0.80
C VAL A 48 -7.00 18.15 -0.58
N ASP A 49 -6.12 19.06 -1.00
CA ASP A 49 -5.31 18.92 -2.22
C ASP A 49 -4.42 17.66 -2.16
N VAL A 50 -3.77 17.43 -1.01
CA VAL A 50 -2.98 16.20 -0.78
C VAL A 50 -3.87 14.95 -0.84
N GLU A 51 -5.03 14.95 -0.19
CA GLU A 51 -5.94 13.81 -0.14
C GLU A 51 -6.45 13.43 -1.54
N ASN A 52 -6.90 14.41 -2.33
CA ASN A 52 -7.38 14.19 -3.70
C ASN A 52 -6.27 13.59 -4.58
N ALA A 53 -5.09 14.18 -4.51
CA ALA A 53 -3.92 13.68 -5.22
C ALA A 53 -3.49 12.28 -4.78
N THR A 54 -3.61 11.99 -3.49
CA THR A 54 -3.32 10.66 -2.93
C THR A 54 -4.27 9.64 -3.50
N PHE A 55 -5.57 9.97 -3.55
CA PHE A 55 -6.59 9.11 -4.12
C PHE A 55 -6.28 8.78 -5.59
N GLU A 56 -5.97 9.81 -6.39
CA GLU A 56 -5.58 9.62 -7.79
C GLU A 56 -4.32 8.76 -7.95
N TRP A 57 -3.29 9.01 -7.13
CA TRP A 57 -2.04 8.26 -7.18
C TRP A 57 -2.23 6.80 -6.78
N VAL A 58 -3.02 6.52 -5.74
CA VAL A 58 -3.32 5.16 -5.29
C VAL A 58 -4.11 4.40 -6.35
N ASN A 59 -5.14 5.04 -6.93
CA ASN A 59 -5.90 4.46 -8.02
C ASN A 59 -4.99 4.12 -9.21
N TRP A 60 -4.14 5.06 -9.64
CA TRP A 60 -3.17 4.80 -10.70
C TRP A 60 -2.19 3.68 -10.35
N TRP A 61 -1.65 3.64 -9.13
CA TRP A 61 -0.70 2.62 -8.68
C TRP A 61 -1.29 1.20 -8.76
N ASN A 62 -2.55 1.04 -8.36
CA ASN A 62 -3.22 -0.25 -8.28
C ASN A 62 -3.88 -0.70 -9.60
N GLU A 63 -4.44 0.23 -10.37
CA GLU A 63 -5.28 -0.09 -11.52
C GLU A 63 -4.58 0.13 -12.87
N SER A 64 -3.47 0.86 -12.91
CA SER A 64 -2.88 1.28 -14.20
C SER A 64 -1.36 1.19 -14.26
N ARG A 65 -0.65 1.29 -13.14
CA ARG A 65 0.80 1.19 -13.11
C ARG A 65 1.23 -0.25 -13.30
N LEU A 66 2.05 -0.48 -14.32
CA LEU A 66 2.71 -1.75 -14.53
C LEU A 66 3.94 -1.88 -13.63
N HIS A 67 4.04 -3.00 -12.92
CA HIS A 67 5.17 -3.29 -12.04
C HIS A 67 6.02 -4.40 -12.61
N GLN A 68 7.31 -4.15 -12.79
CA GLN A 68 8.25 -5.17 -13.29
C GLN A 68 8.30 -6.40 -12.39
N SER A 69 8.22 -6.21 -11.06
CA SER A 69 8.16 -7.29 -10.08
C SER A 69 6.90 -8.17 -10.20
N LEU A 70 5.83 -7.63 -10.79
CA LEU A 70 4.58 -8.34 -11.07
C LEU A 70 4.49 -8.85 -12.51
N GLY A 71 5.60 -8.87 -13.25
CA GLY A 71 5.61 -9.30 -14.65
C GLY A 71 4.94 -8.31 -15.60
N TYR A 72 5.09 -7.00 -15.33
CA TYR A 72 4.44 -5.92 -16.08
C TYR A 72 2.90 -5.99 -16.02
N ARG A 73 2.37 -6.30 -14.84
CA ARG A 73 0.95 -6.28 -14.51
C ARG A 73 0.66 -5.29 -13.40
N THR A 74 -0.62 -4.97 -13.24
CA THR A 74 -1.10 -4.11 -12.15
C THR A 74 -1.35 -4.95 -10.89
N PRO A 75 -1.29 -4.35 -9.68
CA PRO A 75 -1.68 -5.04 -8.45
C PRO A 75 -3.10 -5.60 -8.51
N ALA A 76 -4.05 -4.87 -9.08
CA ALA A 76 -5.43 -5.32 -9.25
C ALA A 76 -5.54 -6.58 -10.11
N GLU A 77 -4.77 -6.68 -11.21
CA GLU A 77 -4.74 -7.88 -12.04
C GLU A 77 -4.18 -9.10 -11.31
N VAL A 78 -3.17 -8.91 -10.47
CA VAL A 78 -2.56 -9.99 -9.68
C VAL A 78 -3.50 -10.44 -8.56
N GLU A 79 -4.15 -9.49 -7.88
CA GLU A 79 -5.14 -9.79 -6.84
C GLU A 79 -6.36 -10.53 -7.40
N ALA A 80 -6.89 -10.08 -8.54
CA ALA A 80 -8.02 -10.74 -9.20
C ALA A 80 -7.68 -12.20 -9.55
N GLU A 81 -6.52 -12.45 -10.15
CA GLU A 81 -6.07 -13.81 -10.46
C GLU A 81 -5.88 -14.65 -9.20
N PHE A 82 -5.34 -14.08 -8.12
CA PHE A 82 -5.19 -14.78 -6.85
C PHE A 82 -6.55 -15.26 -6.32
N TRP A 83 -7.56 -14.40 -6.32
CA TRP A 83 -8.91 -14.78 -5.86
C TRP A 83 -9.62 -15.78 -6.77
N GLU A 84 -9.37 -15.75 -8.09
CA GLU A 84 -9.88 -16.76 -9.01
C GLU A 84 -9.33 -18.17 -8.73
N HIS A 85 -8.04 -18.26 -8.36
CA HIS A 85 -7.38 -19.53 -8.06
C HIS A 85 -7.57 -20.01 -6.60
N HIS A 86 -7.99 -19.11 -5.71
CA HIS A 86 -8.27 -19.39 -4.30
C HIS A 86 -9.72 -19.01 -3.92
N PRO A 87 -10.73 -19.65 -4.53
CA PRO A 87 -12.13 -19.39 -4.17
C PRO A 87 -12.39 -19.83 -2.71
N ASN A 88 -13.10 -18.98 -1.97
CA ASN A 88 -13.54 -19.24 -0.58
C ASN A 88 -14.49 -20.44 -0.48
#